data_AF-A0A1H6E046-F1
#
_entry.id   AF-A0A1H6E046-F1
#
_cell.length_a   1.000
_cell.length_b   1.000
_cell.length_c   1.000
_cell.angle_alpha   90.00
_cell.angle_beta   90.00
_cell.angle_gamma   90.00
#
_symmetry.space_group_name_H-M   'P 1'
#
loop_
_entity.id
_entity.type
_entity.pdbx_description
1 polymer ?
#
loop_
_entity_poly.entity_id
_entity_poly.type
_entity_poly.pdbx_seq_one_letter_code
_entity_poly.pdbx_strand_id
1 'polypeptide(L)'
;MGFDMGRRLPRAIRPDVTDQRHKSTGTAPPRPAPGPMDRPRQGAGSETRHRSRRPGNDLRLRCRVRLLTLAGDLDDLGVRCRLTDTISPPFTLRCWNPARQGPAIEVACGLDRYGRLVFQVHPDGEFLGDAEAALQPGDTVDLARELARRLGIDPAWRG
;
A
#
# COMPACT_ATOMS: atom_id res chain seq x y z
N MET A 1 -28.50 16.73 -44.00
CA MET A 1 -27.32 17.40 -43.42
C MET A 1 -26.75 16.41 -42.41
N GLY A 2 -25.84 15.50 -42.75
CA GLY A 2 -24.40 15.73 -43.01
C GLY A 2 -23.72 16.08 -41.68
N PHE A 3 -22.85 15.29 -41.05
CA PHE A 3 -21.65 14.64 -41.58
C PHE A 3 -21.23 13.39 -40.79
N ASP A 4 -20.85 12.38 -41.57
CA ASP A 4 -19.97 11.27 -41.24
C ASP A 4 -18.51 11.77 -41.27
N MET A 5 -17.68 11.39 -40.30
CA MET A 5 -16.22 11.41 -40.44
C MET A 5 -15.59 10.30 -39.62
N GLY A 6 -15.40 9.15 -40.27
CA GLY A 6 -14.42 8.18 -39.84
C GLY A 6 -12.99 8.71 -39.91
N ARG A 7 -12.10 8.13 -39.10
CA ARG A 7 -10.66 8.00 -39.41
C ARG A 7 -10.13 6.69 -38.86
N ARG A 8 -9.58 5.90 -39.78
CA ARG A 8 -8.92 4.61 -39.62
C ARG A 8 -7.41 4.80 -39.39
N LEU A 9 -6.86 3.90 -38.55
CA LEU A 9 -5.54 3.20 -38.66
C LEU A 9 -4.25 4.05 -38.46
N PRO A 10 -3.09 3.44 -38.07
CA PRO A 10 -2.67 2.07 -38.37
C PRO A 10 -2.00 1.22 -37.26
N ARG A 11 -1.98 -0.08 -37.58
CA ARG A 11 -1.08 -1.13 -37.05
C ARG A 11 0.37 -0.84 -37.42
N ALA A 12 1.29 -1.13 -36.52
CA ALA A 12 2.68 -1.49 -36.80
C ALA A 12 3.33 -2.08 -35.53
N ILE A 13 4.30 -2.99 -35.51
CA ILE A 13 4.98 -3.89 -36.44
C ILE A 13 5.68 -4.88 -35.48
N ARG A 14 5.64 -6.18 -35.75
CA ARG A 14 6.53 -7.17 -35.11
C ARG A 14 7.92 -7.07 -35.75
N PRO A 15 9.01 -7.21 -35.00
CA PRO A 15 10.22 -7.82 -35.53
C PRO A 15 10.27 -9.31 -35.17
N ASP A 16 10.60 -10.06 -36.21
CA ASP A 16 10.77 -11.49 -36.38
C ASP A 16 12.29 -11.78 -36.39
N VAL A 17 12.71 -12.95 -35.85
CA VAL A 17 13.85 -13.78 -36.31
C VAL A 17 15.27 -13.14 -36.24
N THR A 18 16.29 -13.74 -35.65
CA THR A 18 16.98 -14.95 -36.14
C THR A 18 18.05 -15.42 -35.14
N ASP A 19 18.17 -16.74 -35.04
CA ASP A 19 19.38 -17.58 -34.93
C ASP A 19 20.73 -16.90 -34.59
N GLN A 20 21.38 -17.40 -33.53
CA GLN A 20 22.80 -17.72 -33.63
C GLN A 20 23.13 -18.92 -32.74
N ARG A 21 23.32 -20.07 -33.40
CA ARG A 21 24.18 -21.18 -32.98
C ARG A 21 25.46 -20.65 -32.31
N HIS A 22 25.99 -21.37 -31.32
CA HIS A 22 27.33 -21.98 -31.43
C HIS A 22 27.58 -23.01 -30.32
N LYS A 23 27.74 -24.24 -30.82
CA LYS A 23 28.28 -25.48 -30.30
C LYS A 23 29.58 -25.31 -29.50
N SER A 24 29.63 -25.87 -28.29
CA SER A 24 30.89 -26.26 -27.62
C SER A 24 30.70 -27.57 -26.88
N THR A 25 31.07 -28.66 -27.55
CA THR A 25 31.39 -29.96 -26.98
C THR A 25 32.68 -29.79 -26.16
N GLY A 26 32.65 -30.15 -24.88
CA GLY A 26 33.80 -30.06 -23.99
C GLY A 26 33.74 -31.13 -22.90
N THR A 27 34.31 -32.28 -23.23
CA THR A 27 34.91 -33.34 -22.41
C THR A 27 34.80 -33.20 -20.89
N ALA A 28 34.16 -34.20 -20.26
CA ALA A 28 34.16 -34.40 -18.81
C ALA A 28 35.57 -34.73 -18.27
N PRO A 29 36.04 -34.05 -17.20
CA PRO A 29 37.19 -34.51 -16.43
C PRO A 29 36.78 -35.59 -15.39
N PRO A 30 37.73 -36.45 -14.97
CA PRO A 30 37.45 -37.66 -14.18
C PRO A 30 37.00 -37.36 -12.74
N ARG A 31 36.20 -38.28 -12.19
CA ARG A 31 35.76 -38.30 -10.79
C ARG A 31 36.97 -38.38 -9.84
N PRO A 32 37.10 -37.51 -8.83
CA PRO A 32 37.98 -37.76 -7.70
C PRO A 32 37.37 -38.80 -6.75
N ALA A 33 38.22 -39.69 -6.23
CA ALA A 33 37.90 -40.73 -5.27
C ALA A 33 37.35 -40.16 -3.94
N PRO A 34 36.56 -40.94 -3.16
CA PRO A 34 36.02 -40.48 -1.89
C PRO A 34 37.12 -40.46 -0.81
N GLY A 35 37.61 -39.26 -0.51
CA GLY A 35 38.40 -38.97 0.70
C GLY A 35 37.50 -38.63 1.90
N PRO A 36 38.01 -38.78 3.15
CA PRO A 36 37.21 -38.88 4.35
C PRO A 36 36.54 -37.56 4.77
N MET A 37 35.41 -37.71 5.47
CA MET A 37 34.56 -36.66 6.02
C MET A 37 35.33 -35.49 6.65
N ASP A 38 35.16 -34.30 6.08
CA ASP A 38 35.34 -33.05 6.79
C ASP A 38 34.03 -32.25 6.69
N ARG A 39 33.44 -31.97 7.84
CA ARG A 39 32.16 -31.26 7.97
C ARG A 39 32.33 -29.83 7.45
N PRO A 40 31.57 -29.37 6.44
CA PRO A 40 31.36 -27.95 6.29
C PRO A 40 30.40 -27.49 7.38
N ARG A 41 30.98 -26.78 8.34
CA ARG A 41 30.39 -25.71 9.16
C ARG A 41 29.09 -25.21 8.52
N GLN A 42 27.97 -25.36 9.23
CA GLN A 42 26.68 -24.74 8.90
C GLN A 42 26.89 -23.22 8.82
N GLY A 43 27.26 -22.74 7.64
CA GLY A 43 27.18 -21.35 7.27
C GLY A 43 25.71 -20.99 7.24
N ALA A 44 25.39 -19.93 7.96
CA ALA A 44 24.09 -19.29 8.03
C ALA A 44 23.59 -18.93 6.63
N GLY A 45 22.97 -19.90 5.96
CA GLY A 45 21.98 -19.65 4.95
C GLY A 45 20.73 -19.20 5.67
N SER A 46 20.72 -17.94 6.09
CA SER A 46 19.48 -17.20 6.27
C SER A 46 18.82 -17.17 4.89
N GLU A 47 18.19 -18.27 4.50
CA GLU A 47 17.09 -18.27 3.55
C GLU A 47 16.04 -17.38 4.19
N THR A 48 16.22 -16.08 3.95
CA THR A 48 15.17 -15.09 3.95
C THR A 48 14.14 -15.65 3.00
N ARG A 49 13.25 -16.48 3.56
CA ARG A 49 12.08 -16.98 2.87
C ARG A 49 11.46 -15.73 2.29
N HIS A 50 11.56 -15.58 0.98
CA HIS A 50 10.70 -14.73 0.20
C HIS A 50 9.30 -15.23 0.51
N ARG A 51 8.73 -14.75 1.62
CA ARG A 51 7.33 -14.84 1.96
C ARG A 51 6.68 -14.23 0.74
N SER A 52 6.16 -15.08 -0.12
CA SER A 52 5.39 -14.71 -1.30
C SER A 52 4.41 -13.65 -0.83
N ARG A 53 4.71 -12.40 -1.19
CA ARG A 53 4.04 -11.20 -0.71
C ARG A 53 2.64 -11.29 -1.29
N ARG A 54 1.70 -11.89 -0.54
CA ARG A 54 0.30 -11.98 -1.00
C ARG A 54 -0.13 -10.53 -1.27
N PRO A 55 -0.64 -10.20 -2.46
CA PRO A 55 -0.95 -8.80 -2.82
C PRO A 55 -1.90 -8.13 -1.80
N GLY A 56 -2.80 -8.90 -1.17
CA GLY A 56 -3.66 -8.40 -0.09
C GLY A 56 -2.92 -8.01 1.21
N ASN A 57 -1.78 -8.63 1.52
CA ASN A 57 -0.96 -8.24 2.67
C ASN A 57 -0.25 -6.90 2.44
N ASP A 58 0.06 -6.57 1.18
CA ASP A 58 0.69 -5.29 0.84
C ASP A 58 -0.30 -4.13 0.95
N LEU A 59 -1.54 -4.31 0.48
CA LEU A 59 -2.59 -3.29 0.63
C LEU A 59 -2.93 -3.05 2.11
N ARG A 60 -3.16 -4.11 2.89
CA ARG A 60 -3.44 -4.00 4.33
C ARG A 60 -2.33 -3.24 5.06
N LEU A 61 -1.07 -3.59 4.80
CA LEU A 61 0.06 -2.91 5.42
C LEU A 61 0.14 -1.46 4.99
N ARG A 62 -0.04 -1.17 3.70
CA ARG A 62 -0.07 0.20 3.18
C ARG A 62 -1.16 1.01 3.88
N CYS A 63 -2.41 0.58 3.83
CA CYS A 63 -3.53 1.25 4.49
C CYS A 63 -3.30 1.43 5.99
N ARG A 64 -2.75 0.43 6.67
CA ARG A 64 -2.43 0.52 8.10
C ARG A 64 -1.44 1.65 8.39
N VAL A 65 -0.36 1.75 7.62
CA VAL A 65 0.61 2.85 7.78
C VAL A 65 -0.09 4.20 7.61
N ARG A 66 -0.91 4.37 6.57
CA ARG A 66 -1.62 5.63 6.28
C ARG A 66 -2.60 6.02 7.40
N LEU A 67 -3.37 5.05 7.87
CA LEU A 67 -4.33 5.29 8.97
C LEU A 67 -3.63 5.57 10.29
N LEU A 68 -2.46 4.98 10.53
CA LEU A 68 -1.65 5.29 11.72
C LEU A 68 -1.03 6.69 11.64
N THR A 69 -0.57 7.11 10.46
CA THR A 69 -0.13 8.49 10.21
C THR A 69 -1.26 9.47 10.51
N LEU A 70 -2.44 9.24 9.94
CA LEU A 70 -3.63 10.05 10.23
C LEU A 70 -4.01 10.03 11.72
N ALA A 71 -3.91 8.89 12.38
CA ALA A 71 -4.19 8.78 13.81
C ALA A 71 -3.22 9.61 14.67
N GLY A 72 -1.95 9.71 14.26
CA GLY A 72 -0.97 10.56 14.94
C GLY A 72 -1.36 12.04 14.86
N ASP A 73 -1.61 12.53 13.66
CA ASP A 73 -2.00 13.93 13.45
C ASP A 73 -3.34 14.27 14.14
N LEU A 74 -4.25 13.30 14.24
CA LEU A 74 -5.51 13.44 14.97
C LEU A 74 -5.33 13.48 16.49
N ASP A 75 -4.42 12.67 17.04
CA ASP A 75 -4.13 12.64 18.49
C ASP A 75 -3.50 13.97 18.95
N ASP A 76 -2.65 14.58 18.11
CA ASP A 76 -2.08 15.91 18.36
C ASP A 76 -3.16 17.00 18.49
N LEU A 77 -4.28 16.84 17.77
CA LEU A 77 -5.46 17.71 17.84
C LEU A 77 -6.43 17.32 18.96
N GLY A 78 -6.17 16.26 19.73
CA GLY A 78 -7.02 15.79 20.82
C GLY A 78 -8.19 14.90 20.37
N VAL A 79 -8.20 14.45 19.12
CA VAL A 79 -9.14 13.43 18.63
C VAL A 79 -8.63 12.06 19.07
N ARG A 80 -9.50 11.23 19.64
CA ARG A 80 -9.14 9.84 19.94
C ARG A 80 -9.45 8.94 18.77
N CYS A 81 -8.49 8.07 18.49
CA CYS A 81 -8.57 7.16 17.36
C CYS A 81 -8.38 5.71 17.81
N ARG A 82 -9.11 4.81 17.17
CA ARG A 82 -8.95 3.37 17.31
C ARG A 82 -8.94 2.74 15.93
N LEU A 83 -7.82 2.11 15.59
CA LEU A 83 -7.73 1.31 14.38
C LEU A 83 -8.56 0.05 14.56
N THR A 84 -9.49 -0.19 13.63
CA THR A 84 -10.24 -1.44 13.58
C THR A 84 -9.42 -2.42 12.75
N ASP A 85 -8.78 -3.38 13.42
CA ASP A 85 -7.88 -4.32 12.75
C ASP A 85 -8.68 -5.44 12.08
N THR A 86 -9.13 -5.16 10.86
CA THR A 86 -9.79 -6.14 9.99
C THR A 86 -8.77 -6.86 9.11
N ILE A 87 -9.01 -8.14 8.85
CA ILE A 87 -8.18 -8.97 7.96
C ILE A 87 -8.49 -8.66 6.48
N SER A 88 -9.70 -8.15 6.21
CA SER A 88 -10.18 -7.75 4.88
C SER A 88 -10.63 -6.28 4.86
N PRO A 89 -10.56 -5.61 3.70
CA PRO A 89 -11.14 -4.28 3.53
C PRO A 89 -12.64 -4.24 3.91
N PRO A 90 -13.16 -3.08 4.35
CA PRO A 90 -12.44 -1.81 4.52
C PRO A 90 -11.53 -1.83 5.76
N PHE A 91 -10.35 -1.21 5.62
CA PHE A 91 -9.48 -0.93 6.75
C PHE A 91 -9.90 0.41 7.33
N THR A 92 -10.42 0.42 8.56
CA THR A 92 -11.05 1.62 9.13
C THR A 92 -10.35 2.12 10.38
N LEU A 93 -10.36 3.44 10.54
CA LEU A 93 -9.96 4.16 11.73
C LEU A 93 -11.20 4.85 12.31
N ARG A 94 -11.63 4.41 13.49
CA ARG A 94 -12.72 5.06 14.21
C ARG A 94 -12.17 6.23 15.01
N CYS A 95 -12.72 7.41 14.78
CA CYS A 95 -12.29 8.68 15.36
C CYS A 95 -13.44 9.30 16.16
N TRP A 96 -13.18 9.76 17.38
CA TRP A 96 -14.20 10.41 18.21
C TRP A 96 -13.58 11.49 19.10
N ASN A 97 -14.43 12.45 19.50
CA ASN A 97 -14.09 13.43 20.50
C ASN A 97 -14.28 12.80 21.90
N PRO A 98 -13.22 12.63 22.72
CA PRO A 98 -13.36 12.03 24.05
C PRO A 98 -14.11 12.92 25.06
N ALA A 99 -14.17 14.23 24.82
CA ALA A 99 -14.84 15.20 25.69
C ALA A 99 -16.35 15.32 25.42
N ARG A 100 -16.84 14.71 24.32
CA ARG A 100 -18.26 14.71 23.96
C ARG A 100 -18.77 13.28 23.91
N GLN A 101 -19.91 13.02 24.54
CA GLN A 101 -20.72 11.85 24.18
C GLN A 101 -21.39 12.15 22.83
N GLY A 102 -20.70 11.83 21.74
CA GLY A 102 -21.14 12.14 20.39
C GLY A 102 -20.80 11.05 19.38
N PRO A 103 -21.26 11.20 18.13
CA PRO A 103 -21.00 10.23 17.07
C PRO A 103 -19.51 10.15 16.76
N ALA A 104 -19.06 8.94 16.44
CA ALA A 104 -17.72 8.71 15.90
C ALA A 104 -17.78 8.82 14.37
N ILE A 105 -16.68 9.27 13.77
CA ILE A 105 -16.46 9.22 12.33
C ILE A 105 -15.56 8.02 12.05
N GLU A 106 -15.95 7.18 11.09
CA GLU A 106 -15.12 6.09 10.62
C GLU A 106 -14.45 6.48 9.30
N VAL A 107 -13.12 6.44 9.27
CA VAL A 107 -12.32 6.73 8.08
C VAL A 107 -11.80 5.42 7.52
N ALA A 108 -12.21 5.06 6.31
CA ALA A 108 -11.67 3.95 5.56
C ALA A 108 -10.45 4.37 4.73
N CYS A 109 -9.46 3.49 4.63
CA CYS A 109 -8.40 3.58 3.64
C CYS A 109 -8.48 2.40 2.67
N GLY A 110 -8.48 2.71 1.37
CA GLY A 110 -8.58 1.71 0.31
C GLY A 110 -8.22 2.28 -1.06
N LEU A 111 -8.29 1.44 -2.08
CA LEU A 111 -8.06 1.85 -3.46
C LEU A 111 -9.32 2.49 -4.04
N ASP A 112 -9.16 3.61 -4.74
CA ASP A 112 -10.20 4.17 -5.60
C ASP A 112 -10.37 3.36 -6.90
N ARG A 113 -11.31 3.79 -7.75
CA ARG A 113 -11.55 3.17 -9.07
C ARG A 113 -10.37 3.21 -10.04
N TYR A 114 -9.35 4.01 -9.74
CA TYR A 114 -8.12 4.15 -10.52
C TYR A 114 -6.93 3.42 -9.88
N GLY A 115 -7.14 2.73 -8.76
CA GLY A 115 -6.10 1.99 -8.06
C GLY A 115 -5.19 2.87 -7.19
N ARG A 116 -5.61 4.09 -6.81
CA ARG A 116 -4.88 4.97 -5.90
C ARG A 116 -5.42 4.85 -4.48
N LEU A 117 -4.54 4.90 -3.49
CA LEU A 117 -4.94 4.93 -2.09
C LEU A 117 -5.61 6.25 -1.73
N VAL A 118 -6.78 6.16 -1.11
CA VAL A 118 -7.56 7.31 -0.68
C VAL A 118 -8.14 7.08 0.72
N PHE A 119 -8.42 8.18 1.42
CA PHE A 119 -9.24 8.20 2.61
C PHE A 119 -10.70 8.49 2.24
N GLN A 120 -11.63 7.77 2.85
CA GLN A 120 -13.07 7.95 2.65
C GLN A 120 -13.82 7.82 3.97
N VAL A 121 -14.96 8.48 4.11
CA VAL A 121 -15.89 8.22 5.22
C VAL A 121 -16.53 6.84 5.01
N HIS A 122 -16.54 6.02 6.05
CA HIS A 122 -17.28 4.76 6.08
C HIS A 122 -18.60 4.95 6.83
N PRO A 123 -19.73 4.37 6.35
CA PRO A 123 -19.88 3.55 5.14
C PRO A 123 -20.19 4.34 3.86
N ASP A 124 -20.36 5.67 3.95
CA ASP A 124 -20.95 6.48 2.87
C ASP A 124 -20.05 6.63 1.62
N GLY A 125 -18.74 6.41 1.76
CA GLY A 125 -17.78 6.53 0.67
C GLY A 125 -17.44 7.98 0.30
N GLU A 126 -17.79 8.96 1.14
CA GLU A 126 -17.41 10.37 0.93
C GLU A 126 -15.87 10.46 0.85
N PHE A 127 -15.35 11.00 -0.25
CA PHE A 127 -13.92 11.20 -0.42
C PHE A 127 -13.40 12.26 0.53
N LEU A 128 -12.38 11.91 1.33
CA LEU A 128 -11.75 12.80 2.30
C LEU A 128 -10.41 13.34 1.81
N GLY A 129 -9.65 12.53 1.07
CA GLY A 129 -8.32 12.95 0.60
C GLY A 129 -7.50 11.82 -0.02
N ASP A 130 -6.39 12.20 -0.63
CA ASP A 130 -5.37 11.27 -1.12
C ASP A 130 -4.60 10.67 0.08
N ALA A 131 -4.35 9.36 0.04
CA ALA A 131 -3.60 8.64 1.06
C ALA A 131 -2.26 8.08 0.53
N GLU A 132 -1.93 8.25 -0.74
CA GLU A 132 -0.66 7.77 -1.30
C GLU A 132 0.54 8.45 -0.65
N ALA A 133 0.43 9.78 -0.45
CA ALA A 133 1.48 10.61 0.12
C ALA A 133 1.57 10.54 1.66
N ALA A 134 0.57 9.98 2.35
CA ALA A 134 0.52 9.92 3.81
C ALA A 134 1.48 8.85 4.37
N LEU A 135 2.73 9.21 4.58
CA LEU A 135 3.80 8.28 5.00
C LEU A 135 4.44 8.69 6.33
N GLN A 136 4.39 9.96 6.68
CA GLN A 136 5.04 10.56 7.83
C GLN A 136 4.06 11.46 8.60
N PRO A 137 4.28 11.66 9.91
CA PRO A 137 3.51 12.62 10.69
C PRO A 137 3.54 14.01 10.03
N GLY A 138 2.40 14.69 10.03
CA GLY A 138 2.20 15.98 9.38
C GLY A 138 1.69 15.89 7.94
N ASP A 139 1.89 14.77 7.22
CA ASP A 139 1.41 14.61 5.85
C ASP A 139 -0.13 14.66 5.75
N THR A 140 -0.82 14.40 6.86
CA THR A 140 -2.28 14.35 6.93
C THR A 140 -2.87 15.46 7.81
N VAL A 141 -2.08 16.48 8.17
CA VAL A 141 -2.49 17.52 9.12
C VAL A 141 -3.74 18.29 8.69
N ASP A 142 -3.86 18.60 7.40
CA ASP A 142 -5.02 19.35 6.90
C ASP A 142 -6.31 18.51 6.93
N LEU A 143 -6.19 17.23 6.59
CA LEU A 143 -7.29 16.28 6.75
C LEU A 143 -7.65 16.07 8.23
N ALA A 144 -6.65 15.94 9.10
CA ALA A 144 -6.85 15.79 10.54
C ALA A 144 -7.58 17.01 11.13
N ARG A 145 -7.22 18.23 10.71
CA ARG A 145 -7.92 19.47 11.10
C ARG A 145 -9.37 19.48 10.63
N GLU A 146 -9.64 19.05 9.41
CA GLU A 146 -11.01 18.94 8.91
C GLU A 146 -11.84 17.95 9.74
N LEU A 147 -11.30 16.76 10.01
CA LEU A 147 -11.97 15.76 10.84
C LEU A 147 -12.18 16.23 12.28
N ALA A 148 -11.21 16.91 12.87
CA ALA A 148 -11.33 17.50 14.20
C ALA A 148 -12.49 18.52 14.26
N ARG A 149 -12.61 19.39 13.25
CA ARG A 149 -13.73 20.34 13.13
C ARG A 149 -15.07 19.63 13.02
N ARG A 150 -15.17 18.58 12.21
CA ARG A 150 -16.40 17.75 12.09
C ARG A 150 -16.78 17.11 13.43
N LEU A 151 -15.81 16.78 14.26
CA LEU A 151 -16.00 16.26 15.63
C LEU A 151 -16.20 17.37 16.69
N GLY A 152 -16.29 18.63 16.26
CA GLY A 152 -16.50 19.79 17.13
C GLY A 152 -15.31 20.11 18.03
N ILE A 153 -14.10 19.71 17.63
CA ILE A 153 -12.84 20.11 18.27
C ILE A 153 -12.32 21.33 17.51
N ASP A 154 -12.13 22.43 18.24
CA ASP A 154 -11.52 23.63 17.68
C ASP A 154 -9.98 23.53 17.82
N PRO A 155 -9.23 23.40 16.70
CA PRO A 155 -7.78 23.32 16.74
C PRO A 155 -7.10 24.63 17.19
N ALA A 156 -7.85 25.75 17.32
CA ALA A 156 -7.32 27.06 17.71
C ALA A 156 -6.85 27.15 19.18
N TRP A 157 -7.06 26.10 20.00
CA TRP A 157 -6.77 26.11 21.44
C TRP A 157 -5.34 25.69 21.83
N ARG A 158 -4.45 25.44 20.86
CA ARG A 158 -3.02 25.19 21.13
C ARG A 158 -2.14 26.17 20.36
N GLY A 159 -2.13 27.42 20.83
CA GLY A 159 -1.13 28.44 20.51
C GLY A 159 -0.14 28.61 21.65
#